data_AF-A0A0S8JLI9-F1
#
_entry.id   AF-A0A0S8JLI9-F1
#
_cell.length_a   1.000
_cell.length_b   1.000
_cell.length_c   1.000
_cell.angle_alpha   90.00
_cell.angle_beta   90.00
_cell.angle_gamma   90.00
#
_symmetry.space_group_name_H-M   'P 1'
#
loop_
_entity.id
_entity.type
_entity.pdbx_description
1 polymer ?
#
loop_
_entity_poly.entity_id
_entity_poly.type
_entity_poly.pdbx_seq_one_letter_code
_entity_poly.pdbx_strand_id
1 'polypeptide(L)'
;MADRKLTRRDFVRDSAVVAGSVAAGACGPAKPGQTTPPARPASILNYNENMEYRRLGKTNLMVSAVCLGGHWKRINVMEQDFDQNRREVVSRCIDVGMNYIDACCRAEVLAYCKALQGRRDKMYVALSYCGREVREPECASWSRRLKRPSGRARRGSSAYRRTTAAGSSS
;
A
#
# COMPACT_ATOMS: atom_id res chain seq x y z
N MET A 1 1.75 40.76 5.31
CA MET A 1 2.65 39.61 5.58
C MET A 1 2.53 38.64 4.41
N ALA A 2 3.62 38.32 3.73
CA ALA A 2 3.59 37.52 2.52
C ALA A 2 3.35 36.03 2.83
N ASP A 3 2.39 35.43 2.13
CA ASP A 3 2.04 34.01 2.23
C ASP A 3 3.11 33.15 1.52
N ARG A 4 4.08 32.64 2.29
CA ARG A 4 5.18 31.83 1.75
C ARG A 4 4.76 30.36 1.68
N LYS A 5 4.41 29.88 0.48
CA LYS A 5 4.14 28.46 0.21
C LYS A 5 5.42 27.64 0.42
N LEU A 6 5.51 26.93 1.55
CA LEU A 6 6.60 25.98 1.82
C LEU A 6 6.58 24.85 0.78
N THR A 7 7.67 24.68 0.04
CA THR A 7 7.80 23.55 -0.87
C THR A 7 8.42 22.35 -0.17
N ARG A 8 8.16 21.14 -0.67
CA ARG A 8 8.74 19.89 -0.13
C ARG A 8 10.27 19.92 -0.09
N ARG A 9 10.91 20.62 -1.04
CA ARG A 9 12.37 20.78 -1.09
C ARG A 9 12.88 21.70 0.01
N ASP A 10 12.16 22.78 0.31
CA ASP A 10 12.54 23.70 1.40
C ASP A 10 12.45 22.99 2.75
N PHE A 11 11.40 22.18 2.97
CA PHE A 11 11.27 21.40 4.20
C PHE A 11 12.43 20.40 4.40
N VAL A 12 12.83 19.67 3.36
CA VAL A 12 13.95 18.72 3.43
C VAL A 12 15.29 19.45 3.62
N ARG A 13 15.47 20.60 2.97
CA ARG A 13 16.68 21.42 3.13
C ARG A 13 16.78 22.03 4.54
N ASP A 14 15.69 22.59 5.04
CA ASP A 14 15.65 23.27 6.34
C ASP A 14 15.77 22.25 7.50
N SER A 15 15.21 21.04 7.37
CA SER A 15 15.38 19.97 8.36
C SER A 15 16.80 19.40 8.42
N ALA A 16 17.55 19.43 7.32
CA ALA A 16 18.96 19.03 7.31
C ALA A 16 19.86 20.01 8.09
N VAL A 17 19.49 21.29 8.17
CA VAL A 17 20.29 22.31 8.89
C VAL A 17 20.06 22.27 10.41
N VAL A 18 18.88 21.84 10.88
CA VAL A 18 18.57 21.73 12.32
C VAL A 18 19.19 20.48 12.97
N ALA A 19 19.48 19.42 12.20
CA ALA A 19 20.10 18.21 12.72
C ALA A 19 21.60 18.37 13.12
N GLY A 20 22.24 19.49 12.77
CA GLY A 20 23.67 19.73 13.00
C GLY A 20 24.05 20.43 14.30
N SER A 21 23.11 20.85 15.16
CA SER A 21 23.42 21.70 16.33
C SER A 21 22.79 21.31 17.67
N VAL A 22 22.17 20.13 17.80
CA VAL A 22 21.77 19.58 19.11
C VAL A 22 22.51 18.27 19.36
N ALA A 23 23.83 18.37 19.46
CA ALA A 23 24.72 17.29 19.88
C ALA A 23 25.38 17.65 21.22
N ALA A 24 24.58 17.84 22.27
CA ALA A 24 25.00 17.70 23.67
C ALA A 24 23.79 17.81 24.60
N GLY A 25 23.30 16.69 25.10
CA GLY A 25 22.43 16.66 26.28
C GLY A 25 21.02 16.12 26.03
N ALA A 26 20.71 15.01 26.69
CA ALA A 26 19.39 14.41 26.87
C ALA A 26 18.75 13.71 25.66
N CYS A 27 19.37 12.62 25.19
CA CYS A 27 18.65 11.42 24.75
C CYS A 27 19.63 10.25 24.80
N GLY A 28 19.42 9.31 25.74
CA GLY A 28 20.13 8.04 25.74
C GLY A 28 19.90 7.30 24.41
N PRO A 29 20.67 6.24 24.11
CA PRO A 29 20.53 5.52 22.85
C PRO A 29 19.08 5.10 22.67
N ALA A 30 18.41 5.70 21.68
CA ALA A 30 17.13 5.22 21.22
C ALA A 30 17.34 3.75 20.84
N LYS A 31 16.71 2.83 21.58
CA LYS A 31 16.66 1.42 21.20
C LYS A 31 16.20 1.39 19.74
N PRO A 32 16.99 0.83 18.80
CA PRO A 32 16.49 0.54 17.47
C PRO A 32 15.19 -0.24 17.66
N GLY A 33 14.14 0.17 16.95
CA GLY A 33 12.79 -0.38 17.11
C GLY A 33 12.85 -1.90 17.22
N GLN A 34 12.17 -2.43 18.24
CA GLN A 34 12.07 -3.85 18.54
C GLN A 34 12.08 -4.69 17.26
N THR A 35 13.21 -5.34 16.98
CA THR A 35 13.31 -6.36 15.95
C THR A 35 12.40 -7.49 16.39
N THR A 36 11.19 -7.51 15.86
CA THR A 36 10.32 -8.69 15.95
C THR A 36 11.14 -9.87 15.45
N PRO A 37 11.08 -11.06 16.09
CA PRO A 37 11.84 -12.23 15.67
C PRO A 37 11.71 -12.43 14.15
N PRO A 38 12.80 -12.77 13.44
CA PRO A 38 12.74 -13.04 12.01
C PRO A 38 11.62 -14.05 11.78
N ALA A 39 10.70 -13.72 10.87
CA ALA A 39 9.61 -14.62 10.57
C ALA A 39 10.20 -15.94 10.10
N ARG A 40 9.64 -17.06 10.57
CA ARG A 40 10.07 -18.39 10.10
C ARG A 40 9.92 -18.43 8.58
N PRO A 41 10.95 -18.88 7.82
CA PRO A 41 10.91 -18.91 6.36
C PRO A 41 9.63 -19.55 5.80
N ALA A 42 9.12 -20.60 6.47
CA ALA A 42 7.89 -21.31 6.11
C ALA A 42 6.61 -20.44 6.12
N SER A 43 6.61 -19.29 6.81
CA SER A 43 5.47 -18.36 6.84
C SER A 43 5.52 -17.28 5.76
N ILE A 44 6.63 -17.18 5.02
CA ILE A 44 6.85 -16.14 4.02
C ILE A 44 6.39 -16.66 2.65
N LEU A 45 5.47 -15.95 2.00
CA LEU A 45 5.06 -16.26 0.64
C LEU A 45 6.25 -16.13 -0.32
N ASN A 46 6.40 -17.12 -1.20
CA ASN A 46 7.48 -17.20 -2.20
C ASN A 46 8.87 -17.01 -1.60
N TYR A 47 9.17 -17.61 -0.45
CA TYR A 47 10.48 -17.44 0.18
C TYR A 47 11.63 -17.78 -0.78
N ASN A 48 12.57 -16.84 -0.92
CA ASN A 48 13.84 -17.01 -1.64
C ASN A 48 14.96 -16.46 -0.76
N GLU A 49 16.04 -17.23 -0.59
CA GLU A 49 17.19 -16.85 0.26
C GLU A 49 17.91 -15.59 -0.24
N ASN A 50 17.81 -15.30 -1.54
CA ASN A 50 18.39 -14.11 -2.15
C ASN A 50 17.48 -12.86 -2.03
N MET A 51 16.29 -13.00 -1.44
CA MET A 51 15.32 -11.91 -1.26
C MET A 51 15.25 -11.51 0.21
N GLU A 52 15.34 -10.21 0.48
CA GLU A 52 15.09 -9.67 1.81
C GLU A 52 13.57 -9.51 2.04
N TYR A 53 13.08 -9.87 3.22
CA TYR A 53 11.69 -9.69 3.62
C TYR A 53 11.57 -8.83 4.88
N ARG A 54 10.59 -7.92 4.88
CA ARG A 54 10.32 -7.01 5.98
C ARG A 54 8.86 -7.10 6.42
N ARG A 55 8.62 -6.85 7.70
CA ARG A 55 7.27 -6.77 8.24
C ARG A 55 6.60 -5.47 7.79
N LEU A 56 5.41 -5.56 7.20
CA LEU A 56 4.63 -4.39 6.79
C LEU A 56 3.89 -3.78 7.99
N GLY A 57 4.60 -2.99 8.80
CA GLY A 57 4.04 -2.30 9.96
C GLY A 57 3.37 -3.26 10.95
N LYS A 58 2.17 -2.91 11.43
CA LYS A 58 1.39 -3.71 12.40
C LYS A 58 0.54 -4.82 11.77
N THR A 59 0.59 -4.99 10.45
CA THR A 59 -0.25 -5.98 9.75
C THR A 59 0.23 -7.42 9.92
N ASN A 60 1.46 -7.60 10.40
CA ASN A 60 2.15 -8.88 10.48
C ASN A 60 2.39 -9.59 9.14
N LEU A 61 2.15 -8.93 8.00
CA LEU A 61 2.52 -9.45 6.68
C LEU A 61 4.02 -9.32 6.46
N MET A 62 4.64 -10.36 5.92
CA MET A 62 6.05 -10.37 5.51
C MET A 62 6.13 -10.10 4.02
N VAL A 63 6.53 -8.89 3.64
CA VAL A 63 6.61 -8.46 2.25
C VAL A 63 8.06 -8.45 1.77
N SER A 64 8.27 -8.77 0.49
CA SER A 64 9.57 -8.62 -0.14
C SER A 64 10.03 -7.15 -0.08
N ALA A 65 11.33 -6.92 0.07
CA ALA A 65 11.92 -5.58 0.16
C ALA A 65 11.68 -4.75 -1.11
N VAL A 66 11.50 -5.42 -2.26
CA VAL A 66 11.06 -4.83 -3.53
C VAL A 66 9.67 -5.33 -3.91
N CYS A 67 8.89 -4.49 -4.60
CA CYS A 67 7.55 -4.80 -5.07
C CYS A 67 7.42 -4.64 -6.59
N LEU A 68 6.41 -5.29 -7.17
CA LEU A 68 6.06 -5.10 -8.57
C LEU A 68 5.11 -3.91 -8.69
N GLY A 69 5.60 -2.81 -9.28
CA GLY A 69 4.78 -1.64 -9.58
C GLY A 69 3.81 -1.92 -10.74
N GLY A 70 2.56 -1.51 -10.57
CA GLY A 70 1.49 -1.79 -11.53
C GLY A 70 1.48 -0.89 -12.76
N HIS A 71 2.21 0.22 -12.74
CA HIS A 71 2.16 1.22 -13.80
C HIS A 71 2.94 0.78 -15.06
N TRP A 72 2.24 0.65 -16.19
CA TRP A 72 2.82 0.16 -17.45
C TRP A 72 2.87 1.21 -18.56
N LYS A 73 3.76 2.20 -18.48
CA LYS A 73 3.77 3.34 -19.42
C LYS A 73 4.02 3.03 -20.92
N ARG A 74 4.14 1.77 -21.37
CA ARG A 74 4.59 1.41 -22.74
C ARG A 74 3.85 0.25 -23.42
N ILE A 75 2.58 -0.02 -23.09
CA ILE A 75 1.86 -1.11 -23.78
C ILE A 75 1.75 -0.87 -25.29
N ASN A 76 1.50 0.37 -25.73
CA ASN A 76 1.26 0.68 -27.14
C ASN A 76 2.53 0.87 -27.97
N VAL A 77 3.71 0.68 -27.37
CA VAL A 77 5.01 0.90 -28.05
C VAL A 77 5.66 -0.43 -28.42
N MET A 78 5.24 -1.53 -27.77
CA MET A 78 5.76 -2.87 -28.03
C MET A 78 4.62 -3.71 -28.60
N GLU A 79 4.86 -4.36 -29.74
CA GLU A 79 3.94 -5.36 -30.29
C GLU A 79 4.10 -6.65 -29.47
N GLN A 80 3.26 -6.81 -28.44
CA GLN A 80 3.31 -7.94 -27.52
C GLN A 80 1.90 -8.35 -27.09
N ASP A 81 1.69 -9.66 -26.89
CA ASP A 81 0.51 -10.14 -26.17
C ASP A 81 0.60 -9.67 -24.71
N PHE A 82 -0.27 -8.71 -24.37
CA PHE A 82 -0.27 -8.08 -23.06
C PHE A 82 -0.54 -9.07 -21.93
N ASP A 83 -1.52 -9.96 -22.09
CA ASP A 83 -1.94 -10.87 -21.02
C ASP A 83 -0.87 -11.92 -20.76
N GLN A 84 -0.31 -12.48 -21.83
CA GLN A 84 0.81 -13.41 -21.73
C GLN A 84 2.02 -12.74 -21.08
N ASN A 85 2.38 -11.53 -21.51
CA ASN A 85 3.50 -10.80 -20.94
C ASN A 85 3.29 -10.47 -19.45
N ARG A 86 2.06 -10.09 -19.03
CA ARG A 86 1.75 -9.89 -17.61
C ARG A 86 1.88 -11.19 -16.83
N ARG A 87 1.41 -12.31 -17.39
CA ARG A 87 1.53 -13.61 -16.74
C ARG A 87 3.00 -13.99 -16.54
N GLU A 88 3.85 -13.83 -17.54
CA GLU A 88 5.28 -14.14 -17.49
C GLU A 88 6.05 -13.24 -16.52
N VAL A 89 5.80 -11.93 -16.54
CA VAL A 89 6.42 -10.99 -15.59
C VAL A 89 6.06 -11.37 -14.16
N VAL A 90 4.78 -11.65 -13.90
CA VAL A 90 4.34 -12.08 -12.56
C VAL A 90 4.96 -13.43 -12.17
N SER A 91 5.08 -14.39 -13.10
CA SER A 91 5.79 -15.66 -12.85
C SER A 91 7.22 -15.39 -12.41
N ARG A 92 7.96 -14.58 -13.18
CA ARG A 92 9.35 -14.28 -12.89
C ARG A 92 9.53 -13.60 -11.53
N CYS A 93 8.61 -12.69 -11.17
CA CYS A 93 8.57 -12.07 -9.84
C CYS A 93 8.39 -13.11 -8.73
N ILE A 94 7.48 -14.09 -8.91
CA ILE A 94 7.29 -15.19 -7.95
C ILE A 94 8.59 -16.00 -7.81
N ASP A 95 9.25 -16.33 -8.93
CA ASP A 95 10.46 -17.17 -8.92
C ASP A 95 11.64 -16.51 -8.19
N VAL A 96 11.79 -15.18 -8.29
CA VAL A 96 12.81 -14.42 -7.52
C VAL A 96 12.38 -14.13 -6.08
N GLY A 97 11.22 -14.61 -5.66
CA GLY A 97 10.70 -14.47 -4.31
C GLY A 97 10.00 -13.15 -3.99
N MET A 98 9.63 -12.36 -5.00
CA MET A 98 8.73 -11.23 -4.77
C MET A 98 7.34 -11.75 -4.40
N ASN A 99 6.69 -11.05 -3.48
CA ASN A 99 5.35 -11.44 -3.00
C ASN A 99 4.40 -10.25 -2.85
N TYR A 100 4.72 -9.08 -3.43
CA TYR A 100 3.92 -7.87 -3.30
C TYR A 100 3.78 -7.11 -4.62
N ILE A 101 2.53 -6.79 -4.99
CA ILE A 101 2.16 -6.00 -6.15
C ILE A 101 1.49 -4.71 -5.68
N ASP A 102 1.92 -3.56 -6.21
CA ASP A 102 1.33 -2.24 -5.95
C ASP A 102 0.59 -1.71 -7.18
N ALA A 103 -0.73 -1.56 -7.11
CA ALA A 103 -1.58 -1.08 -8.19
C ALA A 103 -2.33 0.21 -7.82
N CYS A 104 -2.53 1.10 -8.77
CA CYS A 104 -3.08 2.44 -8.54
C CYS A 104 -4.43 2.68 -9.23
N CYS A 105 -4.76 1.90 -10.27
CA CYS A 105 -5.99 2.06 -11.02
C CYS A 105 -6.74 0.75 -11.28
N ARG A 106 -8.02 0.85 -11.62
CA ARG A 106 -8.88 -0.33 -11.87
C ARG A 106 -8.31 -1.23 -12.97
N ALA A 107 -7.77 -0.64 -14.04
CA ALA A 107 -7.19 -1.40 -15.14
C ALA A 107 -5.98 -2.24 -14.67
N GLU A 108 -5.11 -1.65 -13.84
CA GLU A 108 -3.99 -2.33 -13.17
C GLU A 108 -4.45 -3.53 -12.36
N VAL A 109 -5.39 -3.31 -11.45
CA VAL A 109 -5.91 -4.39 -10.60
C VAL A 109 -6.47 -5.53 -11.44
N LEU A 110 -7.26 -5.23 -12.48
CA LEU A 110 -7.85 -6.28 -13.32
C LEU A 110 -6.81 -7.08 -14.10
N ALA A 111 -5.79 -6.43 -14.66
CA ALA A 111 -4.75 -7.15 -15.39
C ALA A 111 -3.93 -8.08 -14.48
N TYR A 112 -3.54 -7.60 -13.30
CA TYR A 112 -2.80 -8.44 -12.35
C TYR A 112 -3.66 -9.54 -11.74
N CYS A 113 -4.96 -9.29 -11.51
CA CYS A 113 -5.89 -10.35 -11.13
C CYS A 113 -5.99 -11.45 -12.20
N LYS A 114 -6.02 -11.08 -13.49
CA LYS A 114 -6.00 -12.03 -14.60
C LYS A 114 -4.66 -12.78 -14.66
N ALA A 115 -3.53 -12.09 -14.53
CA ALA A 115 -2.20 -12.70 -14.51
C ALA A 115 -1.96 -13.67 -13.32
N LEU A 116 -2.67 -13.44 -12.22
CA LEU A 116 -2.64 -14.26 -11.00
C LEU A 116 -3.70 -15.38 -10.98
N GLN A 117 -4.50 -15.55 -12.03
CA GLN A 117 -5.52 -16.60 -12.06
C GLN A 117 -4.89 -17.99 -11.83
N GLY A 118 -5.42 -18.71 -10.84
CA GLY A 118 -4.91 -20.01 -10.37
C GLY A 118 -3.75 -19.94 -9.36
N ARG A 119 -3.27 -18.74 -9.00
CA ARG A 119 -2.11 -18.53 -8.10
C ARG A 119 -2.20 -17.25 -7.27
N ARG A 120 -3.44 -16.84 -6.94
CA ARG A 120 -3.70 -15.58 -6.21
C ARG A 120 -3.09 -15.60 -4.82
N ASP A 121 -3.03 -16.76 -4.18
CA ASP A 121 -2.42 -17.01 -2.86
C ASP A 121 -0.92 -16.66 -2.80
N LYS A 122 -0.22 -16.57 -3.95
CA LYS A 122 1.22 -16.31 -4.02
C LYS A 122 1.62 -14.85 -3.84
N MET A 123 0.69 -13.90 -3.91
CA MET A 123 1.02 -12.46 -3.91
C MET A 123 0.08 -11.66 -3.02
N TYR A 124 0.64 -10.72 -2.26
CA TYR A 124 -0.11 -9.62 -1.68
C TYR A 124 -0.37 -8.57 -2.77
N VAL A 125 -1.58 -8.04 -2.84
CA VAL A 125 -1.96 -7.00 -3.81
C VAL A 125 -2.42 -5.78 -3.02
N ALA A 126 -1.66 -4.70 -3.11
CA ALA A 126 -2.08 -3.39 -2.65
C ALA A 126 -2.77 -2.63 -3.77
N LEU A 127 -3.75 -1.84 -3.37
CA LEU A 127 -4.42 -0.92 -4.25
C LEU A 127 -4.50 0.46 -3.61
N SER A 128 -4.15 1.47 -4.39
CA SER A 128 -4.64 2.84 -4.22
C SER A 128 -5.67 3.12 -5.30
N TYR A 129 -6.54 4.11 -5.09
CA TYR A 129 -7.49 4.56 -6.11
C TYR A 129 -7.25 6.01 -6.45
N CYS A 130 -6.48 6.24 -7.53
CA CYS A 130 -6.04 7.58 -7.92
C CYS A 130 -7.16 8.55 -8.30
N GLY A 131 -8.34 8.04 -8.69
CA GLY A 131 -9.46 8.87 -9.17
C GLY A 131 -10.35 9.44 -8.06
N ARG A 132 -10.16 9.03 -6.80
CA ARG A 132 -10.86 9.56 -5.61
C ARG A 132 -9.99 9.43 -4.36
N GLU A 133 -8.84 10.08 -4.36
CA GLU A 133 -7.93 10.04 -3.22
C GLU A 133 -8.33 11.01 -2.11
N VAL A 134 -7.94 10.72 -0.87
CA VAL A 134 -8.19 11.60 0.29
C VAL A 134 -7.53 12.98 0.13
N ARG A 135 -6.52 13.12 -0.73
CA ARG A 135 -5.93 14.43 -1.08
C ARG A 135 -6.89 15.32 -1.89
N GLU A 136 -7.87 14.74 -2.57
CA GLU A 136 -8.87 15.51 -3.30
C GLU A 136 -9.84 16.12 -2.30
N PRO A 137 -10.05 17.45 -2.34
CA PRO A 137 -10.92 18.14 -1.39
C PRO A 137 -12.35 17.60 -1.38
N GLU A 138 -12.83 17.04 -2.48
CA GLU A 138 -14.15 16.43 -2.58
C GLU A 138 -14.23 15.07 -1.89
N CYS A 139 -13.12 14.35 -1.79
CA CYS A 139 -13.04 13.01 -1.23
C CYS A 139 -12.56 13.00 0.23
N ALA A 140 -11.96 14.08 0.71
CA ALA A 140 -11.61 14.25 2.11
C ALA A 140 -12.85 14.28 3.01
N SER A 141 -12.91 13.37 3.99
CA SER A 141 -14.02 13.30 4.95
C SER A 141 -14.12 14.55 5.84
N TRP A 142 -13.00 15.24 6.06
CA TRP A 142 -12.91 16.48 6.83
C TRP A 142 -13.54 17.69 6.13
N SER A 143 -13.29 17.88 4.85
CA SER A 143 -13.91 18.96 4.05
C SER A 143 -15.42 18.74 3.86
N ARG A 144 -15.87 17.49 3.71
CA ARG A 144 -17.32 17.16 3.74
C ARG A 144 -17.95 17.41 5.10
N ARG A 145 -17.21 17.21 6.19
CA ARG A 145 -17.71 17.46 7.56
C ARG A 145 -17.79 18.96 7.87
N LEU A 146 -16.82 19.76 7.41
CA LEU A 146 -16.82 21.22 7.58
C LEU A 146 -17.92 21.91 6.77
N LYS A 147 -18.30 21.37 5.60
CA LYS A 147 -19.41 21.88 4.78
C LYS A 147 -20.80 21.42 5.25
N ARG A 148 -20.90 20.55 6.26
CA ARG A 148 -22.20 20.15 6.83
C ARG A 148 -22.63 21.18 7.86
N PRO A 149 -23.84 21.78 7.73
CA PRO A 149 -24.42 22.56 8.81
C PRO A 149 -24.44 21.73 10.10
N SER A 150 -24.05 22.34 11.22
CA SER A 150 -23.83 21.73 12.54
C SER A 150 -25.05 21.03 13.15
N GLY A 151 -26.20 20.93 12.45
CA GLY A 151 -27.44 20.37 12.97
C GLY A 151 -27.89 19.02 12.37
N ARG A 152 -27.24 18.45 11.36
CA ARG A 152 -27.75 17.20 10.74
C ARG A 152 -27.19 15.96 11.43
N ALA A 153 -27.94 15.46 12.42
CA ALA A 153 -27.70 14.20 13.11
C ALA A 153 -27.38 13.05 12.13
N ARG A 154 -26.46 12.16 12.54
CA ARG A 154 -26.13 10.94 11.82
C ARG A 154 -27.40 10.08 11.66
N ARG A 155 -28.01 10.03 10.47
CA ARG A 155 -28.80 8.85 10.11
C ARG A 155 -27.81 7.70 10.01
N GLY A 156 -27.88 6.78 10.97
CA GLY A 156 -27.02 5.60 11.00
C GLY A 156 -27.10 4.88 9.66
N SER A 157 -25.96 4.62 9.05
CA SER A 157 -25.83 3.79 7.87
C SER A 157 -26.24 2.36 8.25
N SER A 158 -27.51 2.04 8.07
CA SER A 158 -28.11 0.71 8.23
C SER A 158 -27.70 -0.27 7.10
N ALA A 159 -26.54 -0.07 6.46
CA ALA A 159 -26.13 -0.81 5.27
C ALA A 159 -25.12 -1.95 5.55
N TYR A 160 -24.90 -2.30 6.82
CA TYR A 160 -24.11 -3.49 7.16
C TYR A 160 -24.69 -4.15 8.42
N ARG A 161 -25.81 -4.87 8.24
CA ARG A 161 -26.39 -5.72 9.28
C ARG A 161 -26.87 -7.03 8.64
N ARG A 162 -26.08 -8.08 8.87
CA ARG A 162 -26.42 -9.52 8.82
C ARG A 162 -27.01 -10.10 7.53
N THR A 163 -26.19 -10.88 6.83
CA THR A 163 -26.61 -12.12 6.17
C THR A 163 -25.79 -13.29 6.73
N THR A 164 -26.11 -13.69 7.94
CA THR A 164 -25.80 -15.02 8.47
C THR A 164 -26.93 -15.41 9.42
N ALA A 165 -27.68 -16.45 9.03
CA ALA A 165 -28.61 -17.30 9.80
C ALA A 165 -30.02 -17.38 9.19
N ALA A 166 -30.20 -18.37 8.32
CA ALA A 166 -31.40 -19.21 8.16
C ALA A 166 -31.05 -20.27 7.09
N GLY A 167 -31.14 -21.58 7.30
CA GLY A 167 -31.79 -22.29 8.39
C GLY A 167 -31.29 -23.73 8.56
N SER A 168 -31.54 -24.21 9.76
CA SER A 168 -31.62 -25.61 10.16
C SER A 168 -33.06 -25.87 10.63
N SER A 169 -33.49 -27.14 10.54
CA SER A 169 -34.74 -27.79 10.97
C SER A 169 -35.98 -27.58 10.09
N SER A 170 -36.36 -28.62 9.34
CA SER A 170 -37.16 -29.75 9.86
C SER A 170 -36.72 -31.06 9.20
#